data_AF-A0A7Y6ARE2-F1
#
_entry.id   AF-A0A7Y6ARE2-F1
#
_cell.length_a   1.000
_cell.length_b   1.000
_cell.length_c   1.000
_cell.angle_alpha   90.00
_cell.angle_beta   90.00
_cell.angle_gamma   90.00
#
_symmetry.space_group_name_H-M   'P 1'
#
loop_
_entity.id
_entity.type
_entity.pdbx_description
1 polymer ?
#
loop_
_entity_poly.entity_id
_entity_poly.type
_entity_poly.pdbx_seq_one_letter_code
_entity_poly.pdbx_strand_id
1 'polypeptide(L)'
;MSASITLAGEGQIALKLSQQKNLIISKFIFANVPGLDPVTPVDRAAGRPPAGQIVHVYAIPKENAGYVNPNQVVYSAQLGSDIGDWDFNWVGVEDEDGLLFAVSYVPLQQKRKNIPPLQIGNNVTRNFLVAFDGAQQLTGVTISASTWQHDFTVRLAGIDERERQSNRNLYGRACFFGDSLTFEKVASAYQVRSGTAYIEGIRVALGEPLPVPGVVPVGKVWLDVCLERQLNDRVARWKVVYGDQADYTDAAGTRHYCVPIADFVSLSNIIDLRPSEPIGTALIRYLAARNGDYPDLRARATTKGDVGLGNLPNAKSDDPLTNSSEILATTAALNKLQQQVGDSMTGMVASFAMKTAPTGWLRCNGALISRTTFASLFARIGTTFGAGDGVTTFGIPDSRGLFLRDWDDGRGFDLSRVFGSFQDMLLQSHAHTATAATVGDHVHAASTDAQGSHAHAAWTDAQGSHAHNIPRALNSNVGNGGPNITTANGANGWAATTDVQGSHAHNIGVGEAGYHAHNVGIGGAGNHTHAITVAANGGAETRPKNLALLFCIKY
;
A
#
# COMPACT_ATOMS: atom_id res chain seq x y z
N MET A 1 -56.81 1.63 60.48
CA MET A 1 -57.69 0.60 59.91
C MET A 1 -57.26 -0.74 60.48
N SER A 2 -57.85 -1.11 61.62
CA SER A 2 -57.55 -2.36 62.30
C SER A 2 -58.50 -3.44 61.81
N ALA A 3 -57.94 -4.53 61.28
CA ALA A 3 -58.71 -5.75 61.15
C ALA A 3 -59.33 -6.12 62.50
N SER A 4 -60.58 -6.56 62.49
CA SER A 4 -61.31 -6.97 63.69
C SER A 4 -61.55 -8.47 63.64
N ILE A 5 -61.11 -9.18 64.68
CA ILE A 5 -61.43 -10.60 64.87
C ILE A 5 -62.95 -10.71 65.04
N THR A 6 -63.61 -11.62 64.33
CA THR A 6 -65.07 -11.83 64.48
C THR A 6 -65.36 -12.48 65.84
N LEU A 7 -66.61 -12.44 66.31
CA LEU A 7 -67.00 -13.18 67.52
C LEU A 7 -66.77 -14.69 67.35
N ALA A 8 -66.97 -15.21 66.13
CA ALA A 8 -66.63 -16.58 65.78
C ALA A 8 -65.11 -16.84 65.86
N GLY A 9 -64.29 -15.88 65.43
CA GLY A 9 -62.83 -15.95 65.49
C GLY A 9 -62.30 -15.97 66.93
N GLU A 10 -62.90 -15.20 67.84
CA GLU A 10 -62.58 -15.28 69.29
C GLU A 10 -62.89 -16.67 69.86
N GLY A 11 -64.06 -17.22 69.52
CA GLY A 11 -64.42 -18.58 69.89
C GLY A 11 -63.45 -19.62 69.33
N GLN A 12 -62.98 -19.41 68.10
CA GLN A 12 -62.03 -20.31 67.45
C GLN A 12 -60.63 -20.28 68.10
N ILE A 13 -60.18 -19.11 68.57
CA ILE A 13 -58.95 -18.99 69.38
C ILE A 13 -59.07 -19.85 70.64
N ALA A 14 -60.16 -19.68 71.39
CA ALA A 14 -60.40 -20.44 72.62
C ALA A 14 -60.48 -21.96 72.35
N LEU A 15 -61.15 -22.36 71.26
CA LEU A 15 -61.29 -23.76 70.87
C LEU A 15 -59.93 -24.40 70.52
N LYS A 16 -59.15 -23.77 69.65
CA LYS A 16 -57.84 -24.29 69.23
C LYS A 16 -56.86 -24.34 70.41
N LEU A 17 -56.89 -23.35 71.30
CA LEU A 17 -56.15 -23.38 72.58
C LEU A 17 -56.55 -24.57 73.45
N SER A 18 -57.85 -24.81 73.67
CA SER A 18 -58.30 -25.95 74.50
C SER A 18 -57.96 -27.31 73.89
N GLN A 19 -57.89 -27.39 72.56
CA GLN A 19 -57.56 -28.60 71.82
C GLN A 19 -56.06 -28.84 71.66
N GLN A 20 -55.22 -27.87 72.06
CA GLN A 20 -53.77 -27.87 71.78
C GLN A 20 -53.44 -28.07 70.29
N LYS A 21 -54.24 -27.45 69.41
CA LYS A 21 -54.04 -27.47 67.96
C LYS A 21 -53.65 -26.09 67.45
N ASN A 22 -52.90 -26.06 66.35
CA ASN A 22 -52.55 -24.79 65.72
C ASN A 22 -53.78 -24.16 65.06
N LEU A 23 -53.89 -22.84 65.15
CA LEU A 23 -54.84 -22.04 64.39
C LEU A 23 -54.24 -21.70 63.02
N ILE A 24 -54.69 -22.39 61.97
CA ILE A 24 -54.18 -22.17 60.62
C ILE A 24 -55.13 -21.27 59.84
N ILE A 25 -54.71 -20.04 59.57
CA ILE A 25 -55.41 -19.13 58.65
C ILE A 25 -55.02 -19.51 57.22
N SER A 26 -56.00 -19.93 56.42
CA SER A 26 -55.76 -20.64 55.17
C SER A 26 -56.11 -19.81 53.92
N LYS A 27 -57.04 -18.86 54.02
CA LYS A 27 -57.54 -18.10 52.86
C LYS A 27 -57.80 -16.64 53.16
N PHE A 28 -57.59 -15.82 52.15
CA PHE A 28 -58.19 -14.50 52.00
C PHE A 28 -59.48 -14.59 51.19
N ILE A 29 -60.45 -13.78 51.58
CA ILE A 29 -61.71 -13.58 50.87
C ILE A 29 -61.81 -12.10 50.53
N PHE A 30 -61.96 -11.80 49.25
CA PHE A 30 -62.21 -10.47 48.73
C PHE A 30 -63.66 -10.37 48.27
N ALA A 31 -64.37 -9.34 48.71
CA ALA A 31 -65.76 -9.11 48.33
C ALA A 31 -66.03 -7.64 47.99
N ASN A 32 -67.03 -7.44 47.14
CA ASN A 32 -67.61 -6.14 46.82
C ASN A 32 -69.01 -6.06 47.43
N VAL A 33 -69.11 -5.35 48.55
CA VAL A 33 -70.35 -5.17 49.30
C VAL A 33 -70.95 -3.80 48.94
N PRO A 34 -72.10 -3.74 48.23
CA PRO A 34 -72.69 -2.47 47.82
C PRO A 34 -73.02 -1.57 49.02
N GLY A 35 -72.67 -0.29 48.93
CA GLY A 35 -72.97 0.69 49.98
C GLY A 35 -72.18 0.54 51.28
N LEU A 36 -71.17 -0.33 51.34
CA LEU A 36 -70.32 -0.49 52.52
C LEU A 36 -69.51 0.79 52.77
N ASP A 37 -69.71 1.40 53.94
CA ASP A 37 -68.93 2.55 54.39
C ASP A 37 -67.65 2.08 55.10
N PRO A 38 -66.45 2.34 54.54
CA PRO A 38 -65.19 1.87 55.09
C PRO A 38 -64.80 2.55 56.42
N VAL A 39 -65.47 3.63 56.84
CA VAL A 39 -65.19 4.27 58.14
C VAL A 39 -66.07 3.75 59.28
N THR A 40 -67.12 2.97 58.96
CA THR A 40 -67.93 2.34 60.00
C THR A 40 -67.17 1.21 60.70
N PRO A 41 -67.37 1.00 62.01
CA PRO A 41 -66.79 -0.14 62.71
C PRO A 41 -67.20 -1.45 62.05
N VAL A 42 -66.26 -2.40 61.97
CA VAL A 42 -66.53 -3.73 61.44
C VAL A 42 -67.58 -4.43 62.30
N ASP A 43 -68.65 -4.91 61.68
CA ASP A 43 -69.61 -5.79 62.36
C ASP A 43 -68.95 -7.15 62.62
N ARG A 44 -68.64 -7.41 63.89
CA ARG A 44 -67.95 -8.63 64.35
C ARG A 44 -68.89 -9.84 64.44
N ALA A 45 -70.20 -9.64 64.41
CA ALA A 45 -71.21 -10.69 64.43
C ALA A 45 -71.64 -11.10 63.00
N ALA A 46 -71.38 -10.25 62.01
CA ALA A 46 -71.68 -10.55 60.61
C ALA A 46 -70.92 -11.79 60.11
N GLY A 47 -71.66 -12.64 59.39
CA GLY A 47 -71.09 -13.79 58.69
C GLY A 47 -70.38 -13.38 57.39
N ARG A 48 -69.99 -14.40 56.63
CA ARG A 48 -69.40 -14.22 55.30
C ARG A 48 -70.37 -13.45 54.38
N PRO A 49 -69.88 -12.52 53.53
CA PRO A 49 -70.69 -11.92 52.48
C PRO A 49 -71.35 -13.00 51.60
N PRO A 50 -72.57 -12.76 51.07
CA PRO A 50 -73.22 -13.67 50.14
C PRO A 50 -72.32 -14.03 48.94
N ALA A 51 -72.46 -15.25 48.41
CA ALA A 51 -71.59 -15.77 47.36
C ALA A 51 -71.48 -14.84 46.12
N GLY A 52 -72.57 -14.14 45.76
CA GLY A 52 -72.58 -13.19 44.64
C GLY A 52 -71.78 -11.90 44.87
N GLN A 53 -71.35 -11.61 46.10
CA GLN A 53 -70.51 -10.47 46.44
C GLN A 53 -69.02 -10.85 46.53
N ILE A 54 -68.69 -12.13 46.65
CA ILE A 54 -67.30 -12.61 46.73
C ILE A 54 -66.70 -12.57 45.33
N VAL A 55 -65.66 -11.77 45.17
CA VAL A 55 -65.01 -11.55 43.87
C VAL A 55 -63.74 -12.38 43.70
N HIS A 56 -63.06 -12.72 44.79
CA HIS A 56 -61.85 -13.55 44.73
C HIS A 56 -61.59 -14.26 46.07
N VAL A 57 -61.05 -15.49 46.00
CA VAL A 57 -60.57 -16.24 47.15
C VAL A 57 -59.12 -16.62 46.88
N TYR A 58 -58.22 -16.28 47.80
CA TYR A 58 -56.79 -16.51 47.67
C TYR A 58 -56.32 -17.45 48.77
N ALA A 59 -55.81 -18.61 48.41
CA ALA A 59 -55.17 -19.53 49.36
C ALA A 59 -53.83 -18.96 49.79
N ILE A 60 -53.59 -18.89 51.11
CA ILE A 60 -52.39 -18.28 51.70
C ILE A 60 -51.24 -19.29 51.66
N PRO A 61 -50.15 -19.04 50.91
CA PRO A 61 -48.94 -19.84 51.01
C PRO A 61 -48.30 -19.70 52.40
N LYS A 62 -47.60 -20.74 52.87
CA LYS A 62 -46.98 -20.73 54.20
C LYS A 62 -45.95 -19.59 54.35
N GLU A 63 -45.29 -19.23 53.25
CA GLU A 63 -44.27 -18.18 53.19
C GLU A 63 -44.87 -16.77 53.35
N ASN A 64 -46.18 -16.63 53.16
CA ASN A 64 -46.91 -15.37 53.25
C ASN A 64 -47.57 -15.15 54.62
N ALA A 65 -47.16 -15.90 55.65
CA ALA A 65 -47.50 -15.66 57.04
C ALA A 65 -46.25 -15.26 57.84
N GLY A 66 -46.32 -14.16 58.59
CA GLY A 66 -45.19 -13.65 59.37
C GLY A 66 -45.61 -13.12 60.73
N TYR A 67 -44.78 -13.27 61.76
CA TYR A 67 -45.02 -12.68 63.08
C TYR A 67 -44.37 -11.29 63.17
N VAL A 68 -45.06 -10.36 63.84
CA VAL A 68 -44.53 -9.01 64.13
C VAL A 68 -43.95 -8.97 65.54
N ASN A 69 -44.65 -9.60 66.49
CA ASN A 69 -44.25 -9.85 67.87
C ASN A 69 -45.06 -11.06 68.40
N PRO A 70 -44.85 -11.55 69.63
CA PRO A 70 -45.53 -12.75 70.12
C PRO A 70 -47.08 -12.71 70.06
N ASN A 71 -47.69 -11.53 70.06
CA ASN A 71 -49.14 -11.33 70.07
C ASN A 71 -49.69 -10.82 68.74
N GLN A 72 -48.87 -10.77 67.68
CA GLN A 72 -49.28 -10.22 66.39
C GLN A 72 -48.71 -11.04 65.24
N VAL A 73 -49.62 -11.51 64.38
CA VAL A 73 -49.28 -12.20 63.13
C VAL A 73 -49.91 -11.47 61.95
N VAL A 74 -49.25 -11.50 60.81
CA VAL A 74 -49.71 -10.88 59.57
C VAL A 74 -49.73 -11.92 58.47
N TYR A 75 -50.78 -11.89 57.66
CA TYR A 75 -50.92 -12.69 56.47
C TYR A 75 -50.89 -11.79 55.25
N SER A 76 -50.30 -12.25 54.15
CA SER A 76 -50.17 -11.47 52.91
C SER A 76 -50.83 -12.18 51.73
N ALA A 77 -51.72 -11.47 51.03
CA ALA A 77 -52.20 -11.87 49.72
C ALA A 77 -51.41 -11.10 48.65
N GLN A 78 -50.74 -11.85 47.77
CA GLN A 78 -50.02 -11.29 46.62
C GLN A 78 -50.81 -11.60 45.35
N LEU A 79 -51.52 -10.61 44.83
CA LEU A 79 -52.37 -10.74 43.65
C LEU A 79 -51.65 -10.16 42.43
N GLY A 80 -51.09 -11.04 41.61
CA GLY A 80 -50.36 -10.67 40.40
C GLY A 80 -51.25 -10.05 39.30
N SER A 81 -50.60 -9.39 38.36
CA SER A 81 -51.26 -8.77 37.20
C SER A 81 -51.93 -9.78 36.26
N ASP A 82 -51.72 -11.08 36.44
CA ASP A 82 -52.35 -12.18 35.73
C ASP A 82 -53.76 -12.55 36.26
N ILE A 83 -54.10 -12.07 37.47
CA ILE A 83 -55.39 -12.31 38.15
C ILE A 83 -56.43 -11.28 37.71
N GLY A 84 -57.65 -11.76 37.45
CA GLY A 84 -58.79 -11.13 36.75
C GLY A 84 -59.26 -9.74 37.22
N ASP A 85 -60.31 -9.25 36.56
CA ASP A 85 -60.87 -7.91 36.75
C ASP A 85 -62.01 -7.94 37.78
N TRP A 86 -61.84 -7.20 38.87
CA TRP A 86 -62.85 -7.07 39.91
C TRP A 86 -62.54 -5.90 40.84
N ASP A 87 -63.58 -5.41 41.50
CA ASP A 87 -63.47 -4.39 42.54
C ASP A 87 -63.80 -5.02 43.90
N PHE A 88 -63.22 -4.52 44.98
CA PHE A 88 -63.49 -5.01 46.33
C PHE A 88 -63.40 -3.88 47.36
N ASN A 89 -64.24 -3.92 48.38
CA ASN A 89 -64.24 -3.00 49.52
C ASN A 89 -64.28 -3.74 50.86
N TRP A 90 -64.26 -5.08 50.83
CA TRP A 90 -64.32 -5.95 51.98
C TRP A 90 -63.24 -7.03 51.86
N VAL A 91 -62.50 -7.25 52.96
CA VAL A 91 -61.46 -8.27 53.05
C VAL A 91 -61.66 -9.07 54.32
N GLY A 92 -61.68 -10.40 54.21
CA GLY A 92 -61.73 -11.31 55.34
C GLY A 92 -60.66 -12.38 55.24
N VAL A 93 -60.30 -12.95 56.39
CA VAL A 93 -59.44 -14.13 56.47
C VAL A 93 -60.21 -15.29 57.08
N GLU A 94 -60.06 -16.47 56.49
CA GLU A 94 -60.73 -17.70 56.89
C GLU A 94 -59.69 -18.72 57.36
N ASP A 95 -60.03 -19.48 58.39
CA ASP A 95 -59.19 -20.56 58.87
C ASP A 95 -59.32 -21.85 58.03
N GLU A 96 -58.57 -22.89 58.37
CA GLU A 96 -58.62 -24.18 57.68
C GLU A 96 -59.98 -24.90 57.83
N ASP A 97 -60.73 -24.60 58.88
CA ASP A 97 -62.04 -25.20 59.18
C ASP A 97 -63.20 -24.48 58.47
N GLY A 98 -62.89 -23.43 57.69
CA GLY A 98 -63.88 -22.65 56.94
C GLY A 98 -64.56 -21.55 57.75
N LEU A 99 -64.05 -21.24 58.95
CA LEU A 99 -64.58 -20.19 59.83
C LEU A 99 -64.01 -18.83 59.43
N LEU A 100 -64.88 -17.83 59.30
CA LEU A 100 -64.49 -16.45 59.05
C LEU A 100 -63.86 -15.86 60.32
N PHE A 101 -62.54 -15.76 60.32
CA PHE A 101 -61.75 -15.47 61.51
C PHE A 101 -61.67 -13.96 61.81
N ALA A 102 -61.37 -13.14 60.82
CA ALA A 102 -61.24 -11.70 60.99
C ALA A 102 -61.62 -10.94 59.71
N VAL A 103 -62.07 -9.71 59.86
CA VAL A 103 -62.63 -8.87 58.80
C VAL A 103 -62.06 -7.46 58.84
N SER A 104 -61.92 -6.84 57.66
CA SER A 104 -61.53 -5.45 57.48
C SER A 104 -62.29 -4.81 56.32
N TYR A 105 -62.78 -3.59 56.51
CA TYR A 105 -63.38 -2.79 55.45
C TYR A 105 -62.34 -1.83 54.88
N VAL A 106 -62.35 -1.68 53.56
CA VAL A 106 -61.42 -0.80 52.84
C VAL A 106 -62.21 0.06 51.85
N PRO A 107 -61.77 1.29 51.54
CA PRO A 107 -62.35 2.05 50.43
C PRO A 107 -62.32 1.21 49.16
N LEU A 108 -63.28 1.37 48.25
CA LEU A 108 -63.36 0.56 47.02
C LEU A 108 -62.00 0.52 46.29
N GLN A 109 -61.46 -0.68 46.15
CA GLN A 109 -60.19 -0.97 45.49
C GLN A 109 -60.45 -1.69 44.18
N GLN A 110 -59.59 -1.45 43.19
CA GLN A 110 -59.71 -2.05 41.86
C GLN A 110 -58.55 -3.02 41.60
N LYS A 111 -58.87 -4.24 41.16
CA LYS A 111 -57.93 -5.19 40.59
C LYS A 111 -58.20 -5.33 39.09
N ARG A 112 -57.17 -5.15 38.28
CA ARG A 112 -57.21 -5.26 36.82
C ARG A 112 -56.13 -6.23 36.36
N LYS A 113 -56.49 -7.12 35.46
CA LYS A 113 -55.63 -8.06 34.77
C LYS A 113 -54.91 -7.36 33.63
N ASN A 114 -53.67 -7.74 33.40
CA ASN A 114 -52.87 -7.25 32.30
C ASN A 114 -53.31 -7.96 31.01
N ILE A 115 -53.83 -7.19 30.05
CA ILE A 115 -54.25 -7.66 28.73
C ILE A 115 -53.67 -6.70 27.68
N PRO A 116 -52.35 -6.73 27.40
CA PRO A 116 -51.76 -5.83 26.41
C PRO A 116 -52.29 -6.12 24.98
N PRO A 117 -52.53 -5.09 24.16
CA PRO A 117 -52.39 -3.65 24.45
C PRO A 117 -53.64 -3.00 25.08
N LEU A 118 -54.71 -3.76 25.31
CA LEU A 118 -56.05 -3.26 25.65
C LEU A 118 -56.18 -2.75 27.09
N GLN A 119 -55.44 -3.33 28.04
CA GLN A 119 -55.53 -2.99 29.46
C GLN A 119 -54.19 -3.21 30.16
N ILE A 120 -53.72 -2.20 30.90
CA ILE A 120 -52.58 -2.33 31.80
C ILE A 120 -53.11 -2.88 33.13
N GLY A 121 -52.61 -4.04 33.54
CA GLY A 121 -52.97 -4.66 34.81
C GLY A 121 -52.24 -4.03 36.00
N ASN A 122 -52.74 -4.30 37.20
CA ASN A 122 -52.06 -3.91 38.45
C ASN A 122 -51.74 -5.14 39.31
N ASN A 123 -50.68 -5.03 40.10
CA ASN A 123 -50.38 -5.94 41.21
C ASN A 123 -51.00 -5.37 42.48
N VAL A 124 -51.68 -6.19 43.26
CA VAL A 124 -52.28 -5.79 44.54
C VAL A 124 -51.73 -6.68 45.64
N THR A 125 -51.00 -6.08 46.58
CA THR A 125 -50.58 -6.76 47.81
C THR A 125 -51.45 -6.30 48.97
N ARG A 126 -51.97 -7.24 49.75
CA ARG A 126 -52.80 -6.96 50.93
C ARG A 126 -52.26 -7.71 52.14
N ASN A 127 -51.81 -6.93 53.12
CA ASN A 127 -51.37 -7.44 54.41
C ASN A 127 -52.52 -7.33 55.41
N PHE A 128 -52.76 -8.39 56.17
CA PHE A 128 -53.84 -8.49 57.13
C PHE A 128 -53.26 -8.89 58.47
N LEU A 129 -53.11 -7.90 59.35
CA LEU A 129 -52.54 -8.09 60.68
C LEU A 129 -53.65 -8.49 61.64
N VAL A 130 -53.44 -9.58 62.37
CA VAL A 130 -54.31 -10.01 63.46
C VAL A 130 -53.52 -9.96 64.77
N ALA A 131 -54.15 -9.38 65.79
CA ALA A 131 -53.55 -9.20 67.10
C ALA A 131 -54.40 -9.90 68.18
N PHE A 132 -53.80 -10.84 68.91
CA PHE A 132 -54.36 -11.49 70.08
C PHE A 132 -53.24 -12.12 70.92
N ASP A 133 -53.48 -12.37 72.20
CA ASP A 133 -52.47 -12.91 73.09
C ASP A 133 -52.00 -14.31 72.66
N GLY A 134 -50.67 -14.48 72.56
CA GLY A 134 -50.07 -15.74 72.12
C GLY A 134 -50.27 -16.06 70.64
N ALA A 135 -50.61 -15.07 69.79
CA ALA A 135 -50.86 -15.28 68.36
C ALA A 135 -49.76 -16.04 67.62
N GLN A 136 -48.49 -15.74 67.88
CA GLN A 136 -47.37 -16.45 67.27
C GLN A 136 -47.37 -17.94 67.64
N GLN A 137 -47.54 -18.24 68.93
CA GLN A 137 -47.52 -19.61 69.43
C GLN A 137 -48.71 -20.41 68.91
N LEU A 138 -49.92 -19.85 68.98
CA LEU A 138 -51.14 -20.55 68.57
C LEU A 138 -51.19 -20.81 67.06
N THR A 139 -50.69 -19.89 66.24
CA THR A 139 -50.68 -20.06 64.78
C THR A 139 -49.48 -20.86 64.26
N GLY A 140 -48.42 -20.99 65.07
CA GLY A 140 -47.19 -21.67 64.68
C GLY A 140 -46.36 -20.93 63.63
N VAL A 141 -46.58 -19.62 63.44
CA VAL A 141 -45.85 -18.80 62.46
C VAL A 141 -44.44 -18.48 62.97
N THR A 142 -43.42 -18.92 62.24
CA THR A 142 -42.00 -18.80 62.63
C THR A 142 -41.20 -17.79 61.81
N ILE A 143 -41.75 -17.27 60.71
CA ILE A 143 -41.08 -16.28 59.86
C ILE A 143 -41.33 -14.90 60.45
N SER A 144 -40.28 -14.13 60.72
CA SER A 144 -40.44 -12.72 61.14
C SER A 144 -40.92 -11.89 59.96
N ALA A 145 -41.97 -11.10 60.13
CA ALA A 145 -42.49 -10.19 59.10
C ALA A 145 -41.44 -9.12 58.67
N SER A 146 -40.42 -8.86 59.49
CA SER A 146 -39.29 -8.00 59.11
C SER A 146 -38.50 -8.53 57.90
N THR A 147 -38.49 -9.84 57.66
CA THR A 147 -37.83 -10.46 56.51
C THR A 147 -38.49 -10.13 55.16
N TRP A 148 -39.73 -9.64 55.19
CA TRP A 148 -40.45 -9.22 53.98
C TRP A 148 -40.06 -7.81 53.51
N GLN A 149 -39.31 -7.05 54.30
CA GLN A 149 -38.79 -5.75 53.88
C GLN A 149 -37.63 -5.97 52.92
N HIS A 150 -37.87 -5.80 51.62
CA HIS A 150 -36.79 -5.62 50.67
C HIS A 150 -36.20 -4.22 50.81
N ASP A 151 -34.97 -4.13 51.32
CA ASP A 151 -34.19 -2.89 51.26
C ASP A 151 -33.62 -2.71 49.86
N PHE A 152 -34.31 -1.89 49.05
CA PHE A 152 -33.84 -1.53 47.72
C PHE A 152 -32.86 -0.36 47.72
N THR A 153 -32.55 0.25 48.87
CA THR A 153 -31.75 1.48 48.95
C THR A 153 -30.38 1.29 48.31
N VAL A 154 -29.68 0.21 48.68
CA VAL A 154 -28.34 -0.10 48.12
C VAL A 154 -28.42 -0.40 46.63
N ARG A 155 -29.45 -1.13 46.18
CA ARG A 155 -29.62 -1.48 44.77
C ARG A 155 -29.90 -0.25 43.91
N LEU A 156 -30.80 0.64 44.35
CA LEU A 156 -31.17 1.86 43.65
C LEU A 156 -29.99 2.83 43.61
N ALA A 157 -29.30 3.06 44.73
CA ALA A 157 -28.09 3.88 44.75
C ALA A 157 -26.99 3.32 43.81
N GLY A 158 -26.87 1.99 43.74
CA GLY A 158 -25.96 1.33 42.80
C GLY A 158 -26.39 1.43 41.33
N ILE A 159 -27.68 1.60 41.03
CA ILE A 159 -28.18 1.88 39.67
C ILE A 159 -27.83 3.32 39.29
N ASP A 160 -28.12 4.28 40.15
CA ASP A 160 -27.82 5.71 39.91
C ASP A 160 -26.32 5.94 39.68
N GLU A 161 -25.47 5.31 40.49
CA GLU A 161 -24.00 5.41 40.33
C GLU A 161 -23.51 4.72 39.05
N ARG A 162 -24.09 3.57 38.67
CA ARG A 162 -23.75 2.92 37.39
C ARG A 162 -24.15 3.78 36.19
N GLU A 163 -25.32 4.41 36.23
CA GLU A 163 -25.77 5.31 35.16
C GLU A 163 -24.84 6.53 35.07
N ARG A 164 -24.53 7.16 36.21
CA ARG A 164 -23.58 8.27 36.28
C ARG A 164 -22.21 7.87 35.72
N GLN A 165 -21.65 6.72 36.11
CA GLN A 165 -20.37 6.25 35.58
C GLN A 165 -20.42 5.91 34.09
N SER A 166 -21.52 5.31 33.61
CA SER A 166 -21.71 5.04 32.18
C SER A 166 -21.75 6.33 31.37
N ASN A 167 -22.50 7.34 31.84
CA ASN A 167 -22.52 8.66 31.23
C ASN A 167 -21.15 9.35 31.33
N ARG A 168 -20.44 9.20 32.45
CA ARG A 168 -19.08 9.75 32.63
C ARG A 168 -18.09 9.15 31.64
N ASN A 169 -18.17 7.85 31.37
CA ASN A 169 -17.31 7.19 30.38
C ASN A 169 -17.61 7.66 28.96
N LEU A 170 -18.87 7.98 28.66
CA LEU A 170 -19.30 8.43 27.33
C LEU A 170 -19.01 9.91 27.07
N TYR A 171 -19.28 10.78 28.04
CA TYR A 171 -19.22 12.24 27.89
C TYR A 171 -17.98 12.87 28.55
N GLY A 172 -17.21 12.12 29.32
CA GLY A 172 -16.07 12.66 30.06
C GLY A 172 -16.48 13.55 31.24
N ARG A 173 -15.53 14.37 31.73
CA ARG A 173 -15.73 15.18 32.95
C ARG A 173 -16.78 16.24 32.82
N ALA A 174 -16.78 16.92 31.70
CA ALA A 174 -17.73 17.95 31.38
C ALA A 174 -17.92 17.94 29.87
N CYS A 175 -19.17 17.87 29.42
CA CYS A 175 -19.53 17.94 28.02
C CYS A 175 -20.74 18.85 27.88
N PHE A 176 -20.54 20.00 27.23
CA PHE A 176 -21.58 20.97 26.94
C PHE A 176 -21.97 20.85 25.47
N PHE A 177 -23.26 20.69 25.19
CA PHE A 177 -23.79 20.49 23.85
C PHE A 177 -24.00 21.85 23.17
N GLY A 178 -23.15 22.18 22.20
CA GLY A 178 -23.14 23.47 21.54
C GLY A 178 -22.94 24.60 22.55
N ASP A 179 -23.80 25.62 22.48
CA ASP A 179 -23.75 26.77 23.38
C ASP A 179 -24.49 26.53 24.71
N SER A 180 -24.74 25.29 25.12
CA SER A 180 -25.54 25.02 26.31
C SER A 180 -24.85 25.44 27.61
N LEU A 181 -25.57 26.16 28.48
CA LEU A 181 -25.03 26.64 29.76
C LEU A 181 -23.86 27.63 29.61
N THR A 182 -23.80 28.42 28.52
CA THR A 182 -22.83 29.51 28.40
C THR A 182 -23.13 30.57 29.45
N PHE A 183 -22.10 31.03 30.18
CA PHE A 183 -22.23 32.23 31.00
C PHE A 183 -22.08 33.47 30.09
N GLU A 184 -23.15 34.23 29.93
CA GLU A 184 -23.20 35.34 28.98
C GLU A 184 -23.83 36.59 29.58
N LYS A 185 -23.51 37.74 28.97
CA LYS A 185 -24.14 39.02 29.28
C LYS A 185 -25.26 39.28 28.27
N VAL A 186 -26.47 39.49 28.76
CA VAL A 186 -27.63 39.88 27.95
C VAL A 186 -28.13 41.23 28.44
N ALA A 187 -28.03 42.24 27.57
CA ALA A 187 -28.27 43.63 27.90
C ALA A 187 -27.45 44.08 29.13
N SER A 188 -28.11 44.43 30.24
CA SER A 188 -27.49 44.88 31.49
C SER A 188 -27.36 43.79 32.56
N ALA A 189 -27.68 42.52 32.25
CA ALA A 189 -27.67 41.42 33.21
C ALA A 189 -26.82 40.23 32.72
N TYR A 190 -26.46 39.34 33.64
CA TYR A 190 -25.76 38.09 33.35
C TYR A 190 -26.72 36.91 33.46
N GLN A 191 -26.53 35.90 32.61
CA GLN A 191 -27.32 34.68 32.63
C GLN A 191 -26.49 33.47 32.22
N VAL A 192 -26.99 32.29 32.55
CA VAL A 192 -26.54 31.01 32.00
C VAL A 192 -27.53 30.58 30.94
N ARG A 193 -27.07 30.40 29.70
CA ARG A 193 -27.93 30.03 28.56
C ARG A 193 -28.61 28.67 28.79
N SER A 194 -29.83 28.50 28.28
CA SER A 194 -30.52 27.20 28.28
C SER A 194 -29.75 26.13 27.49
N GLY A 195 -30.04 24.87 27.77
CA GLY A 195 -29.47 23.73 27.06
C GLY A 195 -29.16 22.54 27.97
N THR A 196 -28.47 21.54 27.44
CA THR A 196 -28.11 20.31 28.17
C THR A 196 -26.59 20.13 28.22
N ALA A 197 -26.09 19.70 29.37
CA ALA A 197 -24.71 19.29 29.57
C ALA A 197 -24.64 18.02 30.44
N TYR A 198 -23.52 17.32 30.37
CA TYR A 198 -23.19 16.23 31.29
C TYR A 198 -21.95 16.62 32.10
N ILE A 199 -22.07 16.62 33.44
CA ILE A 199 -21.00 16.96 34.37
C ILE A 199 -20.77 15.76 35.28
N GLU A 200 -19.58 15.15 35.20
CA GLU A 200 -19.25 13.92 35.90
C GLU A 200 -20.31 12.82 35.70
N GLY A 201 -20.91 12.77 34.51
CA GLY A 201 -21.98 11.85 34.14
C GLY A 201 -23.39 12.22 34.61
N ILE A 202 -23.54 13.30 35.39
CA ILE A 202 -24.83 13.86 35.80
C ILE A 202 -25.37 14.72 34.69
N ARG A 203 -26.59 14.43 34.22
CA ARG A 203 -27.26 15.23 33.19
C ARG A 203 -27.82 16.50 33.80
N VAL A 204 -27.32 17.65 33.37
CA VAL A 204 -27.86 18.96 33.69
C VAL A 204 -28.64 19.47 32.49
N ALA A 205 -29.95 19.65 32.64
CA ALA A 205 -30.82 20.18 31.61
C ALA A 205 -31.51 21.45 32.11
N LEU A 206 -31.32 22.55 31.38
CA LEU A 206 -31.91 23.84 31.66
C LEU A 206 -32.81 24.23 30.48
N GLY A 207 -34.12 24.27 30.71
CA GLY A 207 -35.11 24.57 29.65
C GLY A 207 -35.09 26.03 29.20
N GLU A 208 -34.89 26.96 30.13
CA GLU A 208 -34.90 28.41 29.91
C GLU A 208 -33.64 29.06 30.50
N PRO A 209 -33.09 30.14 29.92
CA PRO A 209 -31.90 30.80 30.47
C PRO A 209 -32.06 31.15 31.95
N LEU A 210 -31.06 30.83 32.77
CA LEU A 210 -31.07 31.11 34.20
C LEU A 210 -30.41 32.47 34.47
N PRO A 211 -31.13 33.47 34.99
CA PRO A 211 -30.53 34.74 35.39
C PRO A 211 -29.53 34.53 36.53
N VAL A 212 -28.40 35.22 36.48
CA VAL A 212 -27.41 35.25 37.56
C VAL A 212 -27.49 36.63 38.24
N PRO A 213 -28.32 36.77 39.30
CA PRO A 213 -28.55 38.05 39.95
C PRO A 213 -27.34 38.48 40.80
N GLY A 214 -27.12 39.79 40.90
CA GLY A 214 -26.11 40.38 41.78
C GLY A 214 -24.81 40.78 41.07
N VAL A 215 -23.83 41.19 41.88
CA VAL A 215 -22.49 41.57 41.40
C VAL A 215 -21.67 40.31 41.19
N VAL A 216 -21.21 40.09 39.95
CA VAL A 216 -20.32 38.98 39.60
C VAL A 216 -18.89 39.39 39.96
N PRO A 217 -18.20 38.69 40.89
CA PRO A 217 -16.83 38.99 41.25
C PRO A 217 -15.86 38.65 40.11
N VAL A 218 -14.75 39.37 40.03
CA VAL A 218 -13.67 39.06 39.07
C VAL A 218 -13.07 37.68 39.40
N GLY A 219 -12.89 36.86 38.36
CA GLY A 219 -12.33 35.51 38.43
C GLY A 219 -13.28 34.45 37.88
N LYS A 220 -12.99 33.19 38.18
CA LYS A 220 -13.71 32.05 37.60
C LYS A 220 -15.13 31.92 38.15
N VAL A 221 -16.06 31.68 37.23
CA VAL A 221 -17.43 31.26 37.47
C VAL A 221 -17.49 29.74 37.27
N TRP A 222 -18.04 29.04 38.26
CA TRP A 222 -18.09 27.58 38.28
C TRP A 222 -19.54 27.09 38.40
N LEU A 223 -19.77 25.89 37.86
CA LEU A 223 -20.97 25.11 38.07
C LEU A 223 -20.66 24.04 39.13
N ASP A 224 -21.37 24.10 40.26
CA ASP A 224 -21.37 23.05 41.28
C ASP A 224 -22.58 22.14 41.02
N VAL A 225 -22.34 20.86 40.72
CA VAL A 225 -23.35 19.87 40.33
C VAL A 225 -23.30 18.65 41.25
N CYS A 226 -24.45 18.18 41.71
CA CYS A 226 -24.59 16.95 42.47
C CYS A 226 -25.87 16.18 42.13
N LEU A 227 -25.92 14.91 42.54
CA LEU A 227 -27.17 14.14 42.59
C LEU A 227 -27.66 14.14 44.03
N GLU A 228 -28.68 14.95 44.30
CA GLU A 228 -29.27 15.10 45.63
C GLU A 228 -30.55 14.26 45.72
N ARG A 229 -30.78 13.64 46.87
CA ARG A 229 -32.03 12.92 47.12
C ARG A 229 -33.16 13.92 47.29
N GLN A 230 -34.20 13.78 46.48
CA GLN A 230 -35.43 14.52 46.63
C GLN A 230 -36.60 13.54 46.76
N LEU A 231 -37.18 13.46 47.97
CA LEU A 231 -38.22 12.49 48.31
C LEU A 231 -37.76 11.04 48.03
N ASN A 232 -38.36 10.40 47.02
CA ASN A 232 -38.11 9.03 46.58
C ASN A 232 -37.25 8.95 45.31
N ASP A 233 -36.66 10.07 44.88
CA ASP A 233 -35.85 10.16 43.66
C ASP A 233 -34.46 10.76 43.94
N ARG A 234 -33.52 10.60 43.01
CA ARG A 234 -32.25 11.33 42.98
C ARG A 234 -32.24 12.24 41.77
N VAL A 235 -32.23 13.55 42.02
CA VAL A 235 -32.31 14.56 40.97
C VAL A 235 -30.99 15.29 40.83
N ALA A 236 -30.68 15.68 39.59
CA ALA A 236 -29.54 16.55 39.33
C ALA A 236 -29.83 17.94 39.91
N ARG A 237 -28.98 18.37 40.84
CA ARG A 237 -29.02 19.71 41.41
C ARG A 237 -27.73 20.43 41.10
N TRP A 238 -27.84 21.73 40.88
CA TRP A 238 -26.67 22.53 40.56
C TRP A 238 -26.89 24.01 40.91
N LYS A 239 -25.79 24.74 41.02
CA LYS A 239 -25.76 26.19 41.26
C LYS A 239 -24.51 26.81 40.65
N VAL A 240 -24.56 28.12 40.41
CA VAL A 240 -23.40 28.91 40.03
C VAL A 240 -22.67 29.36 41.30
N VAL A 241 -21.35 29.16 41.34
CA VAL A 241 -20.47 29.57 42.44
C VAL A 241 -19.24 30.30 41.90
N TYR A 242 -18.57 31.04 42.77
CA TYR A 242 -17.45 31.92 42.40
C TYR A 242 -16.16 31.54 43.15
N GLY A 243 -15.02 31.99 42.62
CA GLY A 243 -13.70 31.66 43.16
C GLY A 243 -13.20 30.30 42.72
N ASP A 244 -11.97 29.93 43.05
CA ASP A 244 -11.45 28.60 42.72
C ASP A 244 -12.17 27.53 43.57
N GLN A 245 -12.70 26.51 42.90
CA GLN A 245 -13.46 25.42 43.52
C GLN A 245 -12.80 24.08 43.25
N ALA A 246 -13.03 23.13 44.16
CA ALA A 246 -12.61 21.73 44.02
C ALA A 246 -13.79 20.80 44.34
N ASP A 247 -13.77 19.59 43.79
CA ASP A 247 -14.82 18.59 44.06
C ASP A 247 -14.81 18.20 45.54
N TYR A 248 -15.97 18.31 46.20
CA TYR A 248 -16.10 18.12 47.64
C TYR A 248 -17.28 17.20 47.98
N THR A 249 -17.33 16.77 49.23
CA THR A 249 -18.49 16.07 49.79
C THR A 249 -19.09 16.95 50.87
N ASP A 250 -20.40 17.20 50.81
CA ASP A 250 -21.08 18.05 51.78
C ASP A 250 -21.33 17.33 53.12
N ALA A 251 -21.88 18.04 54.10
CA ALA A 251 -22.20 17.49 55.42
C ALA A 251 -23.29 16.41 55.38
N ALA A 252 -24.09 16.34 54.30
CA ALA A 252 -25.10 15.31 54.08
C ALA A 252 -24.52 14.05 53.40
N GLY A 253 -23.21 14.04 53.08
CA GLY A 253 -22.55 12.94 52.38
C GLY A 253 -22.77 12.94 50.87
N THR A 254 -23.35 14.01 50.30
CA THR A 254 -23.57 14.17 48.86
C THR A 254 -22.27 14.61 48.20
N ARG A 255 -21.91 13.96 47.09
CA ARG A 255 -20.72 14.34 46.31
C ARG A 255 -21.08 15.47 45.34
N HIS A 256 -20.28 16.53 45.38
CA HIS A 256 -20.37 17.71 44.52
C HIS A 256 -19.21 17.75 43.53
N TYR A 257 -19.51 18.07 42.28
CA TYR A 257 -18.57 18.16 41.18
C TYR A 257 -18.55 19.59 40.64
N CYS A 258 -17.41 20.25 40.76
CA CYS A 258 -17.21 21.63 40.37
C CYS A 258 -16.48 21.70 39.03
N VAL A 259 -17.09 22.39 38.05
CA VAL A 259 -16.51 22.62 36.72
C VAL A 259 -16.51 24.11 36.40
N PRO A 260 -15.37 24.70 35.96
CA PRO A 260 -15.35 26.10 35.54
C PRO A 260 -16.10 26.27 34.23
N ILE A 261 -16.96 27.28 34.15
CA ILE A 261 -17.74 27.60 32.93
C ILE A 261 -17.33 28.93 32.30
N ALA A 262 -16.76 29.86 33.05
CA ALA A 262 -16.22 31.10 32.50
C ALA A 262 -15.14 31.71 33.41
N ASP A 263 -14.29 32.56 32.85
CA ASP A 263 -13.46 33.51 33.57
C ASP A 263 -14.01 34.92 33.37
N PHE A 264 -14.50 35.51 34.45
CA PHE A 264 -15.07 36.85 34.44
C PHE A 264 -13.98 37.87 34.73
N VAL A 265 -13.42 38.46 33.67
CA VAL A 265 -12.30 39.41 33.78
C VAL A 265 -12.80 40.84 33.99
N SER A 266 -13.83 41.25 33.24
CA SER A 266 -14.45 42.58 33.38
C SER A 266 -15.85 42.63 32.76
N LEU A 267 -16.55 43.76 32.92
CA LEU A 267 -17.91 43.99 32.38
C LEU A 267 -18.03 43.81 30.85
N SER A 268 -16.90 43.84 30.13
CA SER A 268 -16.81 43.70 28.67
C SER A 268 -15.96 42.49 28.24
N ASN A 269 -15.43 41.70 29.17
CA ASN A 269 -14.56 40.57 28.88
C ASN A 269 -14.93 39.36 29.74
N ILE A 270 -15.62 38.41 29.12
CA ILE A 270 -15.95 37.10 29.67
C ILE A 270 -15.28 36.08 28.78
N ILE A 271 -14.42 35.25 29.35
CA ILE A 271 -13.76 34.16 28.65
C ILE A 271 -14.55 32.89 28.94
N ASP A 272 -15.03 32.21 27.91
CA ASP A 272 -15.68 30.91 28.07
C ASP A 272 -14.62 29.84 28.39
N LEU A 273 -14.82 29.10 29.49
CA LEU A 273 -13.91 28.04 29.92
C LEU A 273 -14.49 26.63 29.69
N ARG A 274 -15.70 26.53 29.13
CA ARG A 274 -16.35 25.24 28.90
C ARG A 274 -15.62 24.47 27.79
N PRO A 275 -15.43 23.16 27.96
CA PRO A 275 -15.14 22.26 26.86
C PRO A 275 -16.42 22.03 26.03
N SER A 276 -16.80 23.02 25.23
CA SER A 276 -17.99 22.93 24.37
C SER A 276 -17.73 21.98 23.21
N GLU A 277 -18.64 21.04 22.98
CA GLU A 277 -18.61 20.15 21.83
C GLU A 277 -19.75 20.54 20.87
N PRO A 278 -19.54 20.62 19.54
CA PRO A 278 -20.58 20.99 18.57
C PRO A 278 -21.60 19.86 18.32
N ILE A 279 -22.19 19.33 19.39
CA ILE A 279 -23.17 18.26 19.40
C ILE A 279 -24.56 18.88 19.24
N GLY A 280 -25.00 19.08 17.99
CA GLY A 280 -26.35 19.59 17.68
C GLY A 280 -27.41 18.51 17.47
N THR A 281 -27.03 17.23 17.45
CA THR A 281 -27.94 16.09 17.21
C THR A 281 -27.59 14.91 18.13
N ALA A 282 -28.24 13.75 17.97
CA ALA A 282 -27.92 12.55 18.73
C ALA A 282 -26.41 12.26 18.72
N LEU A 283 -25.82 11.97 19.90
CA LEU A 283 -24.38 11.77 20.04
C LEU A 283 -23.82 10.75 19.04
N ILE A 284 -24.55 9.66 18.78
CA ILE A 284 -24.12 8.64 17.81
C ILE A 284 -24.03 9.20 16.38
N ARG A 285 -24.90 10.14 16.00
CA ARG A 285 -24.80 10.84 14.72
C ARG A 285 -23.64 11.82 14.73
N TYR A 286 -23.38 12.52 15.83
CA TYR A 286 -22.19 13.36 15.96
C TYR A 286 -20.89 12.54 15.81
N LEU A 287 -20.82 11.37 16.45
CA LEU A 287 -19.69 10.45 16.34
C LEU A 287 -19.57 9.84 14.94
N ALA A 288 -20.70 9.49 14.30
CA ALA A 288 -20.74 8.90 12.96
C ALA A 288 -20.56 9.93 11.82
N ALA A 289 -20.95 11.19 12.01
CA ALA A 289 -20.92 12.26 11.01
C ALA A 289 -19.57 12.99 10.92
N ARG A 290 -18.55 12.53 11.68
CA ARG A 290 -17.17 12.91 11.39
C ARG A 290 -16.73 12.20 10.11
N ASN A 291 -17.21 12.70 8.96
CA ASN A 291 -16.58 12.46 7.67
C ASN A 291 -15.11 12.88 7.83
N GLY A 292 -14.18 11.96 7.60
CA GLY A 292 -12.77 12.32 7.54
C GLY A 292 -12.54 13.30 6.38
N ASP A 293 -11.39 13.96 6.38
CA ASP A 293 -10.95 14.83 5.29
C ASP A 293 -10.83 14.10 3.93
N TYR A 294 -10.99 12.78 3.94
CA TYR A 294 -11.01 11.92 2.76
C TYR A 294 -12.42 11.33 2.55
N PRO A 295 -12.96 11.39 1.31
CA PRO A 295 -14.33 11.00 0.97
C PRO A 295 -14.76 9.59 1.43
N ASP A 296 -13.81 8.66 1.59
CA ASP A 296 -14.07 7.25 1.83
C ASP A 296 -13.59 6.73 3.20
N LEU A 297 -13.04 7.58 4.08
CA LEU A 297 -12.54 7.17 5.40
C LEU A 297 -13.54 7.53 6.51
N ARG A 298 -14.12 6.49 7.12
CA ARG A 298 -14.93 6.61 8.33
C ARG A 298 -14.01 6.77 9.55
N ALA A 299 -14.28 7.83 10.32
CA ALA A 299 -13.49 8.38 11.42
C ALA A 299 -12.36 9.29 10.95
N ARG A 300 -12.24 10.46 11.60
CA ARG A 300 -11.08 11.35 11.48
C ARG A 300 -9.81 10.51 11.67
N ALA A 301 -9.16 10.14 10.57
CA ALA A 301 -7.74 9.84 10.63
C ALA A 301 -7.10 11.07 11.27
N THR A 302 -6.41 10.83 12.37
CA THR A 302 -5.75 11.86 13.18
C THR A 302 -5.08 12.89 12.28
N THR A 303 -5.42 14.17 12.47
CA THR A 303 -4.72 15.23 11.76
C THR A 303 -3.26 15.25 12.22
N LYS A 304 -2.39 15.90 11.45
CA LYS A 304 -0.99 16.11 11.85
C LYS A 304 -0.88 16.74 13.26
N GLY A 305 -1.86 17.56 13.66
CA GLY A 305 -1.92 18.14 15.01
C GLY A 305 -2.27 17.12 16.10
N ASP A 306 -3.20 16.20 15.85
CA ASP A 306 -3.79 15.32 16.87
C ASP A 306 -2.83 14.25 17.40
N VAL A 307 -1.88 13.81 16.58
CA VAL A 307 -0.83 12.83 16.94
C VAL A 307 0.49 13.49 17.27
N GLY A 308 0.50 14.81 17.46
CA GLY A 308 1.74 15.56 17.68
C GLY A 308 2.71 15.45 16.51
N LEU A 309 2.26 15.07 15.29
CA LEU A 309 3.11 15.10 14.09
C LEU A 309 3.48 16.55 13.69
N GLY A 310 2.73 17.53 14.19
CA GLY A 310 3.07 18.95 14.16
C GLY A 310 4.22 19.30 15.12
N ASN A 311 4.35 18.54 16.21
CA ASN A 311 5.36 18.67 17.27
C ASN A 311 6.50 17.65 17.14
N LEU A 312 6.45 16.70 16.19
CA LEU A 312 7.67 16.12 15.67
C LEU A 312 8.58 17.29 15.32
N PRO A 313 9.89 17.26 15.64
CA PRO A 313 10.85 18.22 15.14
C PRO A 313 11.00 18.02 13.62
N ASN A 314 9.94 18.38 12.91
CA ASN A 314 9.85 18.58 11.49
C ASN A 314 10.36 19.96 11.13
N ALA A 315 11.24 20.53 11.97
CA ALA A 315 12.22 21.49 11.53
C ALA A 315 12.91 20.82 10.34
N LYS A 316 12.42 21.14 9.14
CA LYS A 316 13.13 20.95 7.90
C LYS A 316 14.40 21.76 8.07
N SER A 317 15.41 21.12 8.63
CA SER A 317 16.74 21.67 8.69
C SER A 317 17.38 21.34 7.36
N ASP A 318 17.64 22.39 6.59
CA ASP A 318 18.52 22.38 5.43
C ASP A 318 20.00 22.54 5.84
N ASP A 319 20.28 22.63 7.15
CA ASP A 319 21.63 22.71 7.70
C ASP A 319 22.41 21.39 7.47
N PRO A 320 23.50 21.41 6.67
CA PRO A 320 24.30 20.22 6.37
C PRO A 320 25.13 19.70 7.56
N LEU A 321 25.18 20.43 8.68
CA LEU A 321 25.95 20.08 9.89
C LEU A 321 25.11 19.40 10.98
N THR A 322 23.78 19.38 10.85
CA THR A 322 22.89 18.76 11.85
C THR A 322 22.70 17.26 11.58
N ASN A 323 22.97 16.40 12.57
CA ASN A 323 22.82 14.94 12.49
C ASN A 323 22.01 14.40 13.68
N SER A 324 20.67 14.43 13.59
CA SER A 324 19.76 13.94 14.63
C SER A 324 18.76 12.93 14.06
N SER A 325 18.56 11.82 14.78
CA SER A 325 17.56 10.79 14.47
C SER A 325 16.11 11.26 14.63
N GLU A 326 15.90 12.44 15.21
CA GLU A 326 14.57 13.03 15.36
C GLU A 326 14.08 13.77 14.11
N ILE A 327 14.94 13.96 13.11
CA ILE A 327 14.60 14.66 11.87
C ILE A 327 14.39 13.62 10.75
N LEU A 328 13.19 13.52 10.20
CA LEU A 328 12.88 12.71 9.00
C LEU A 328 13.92 13.05 7.92
N ALA A 329 14.65 12.04 7.40
CA ALA A 329 15.77 12.19 6.47
C ALA A 329 15.59 13.41 5.58
N THR A 330 16.23 14.51 5.98
CA THR A 330 15.94 15.82 5.40
C THR A 330 16.33 15.79 3.94
N THR A 331 15.79 16.72 3.16
CA THR A 331 16.36 17.02 1.83
C THR A 331 17.88 17.18 1.91
N ALA A 332 18.44 17.65 3.04
CA ALA A 332 19.89 17.68 3.27
C ALA A 332 20.53 16.30 3.47
N ALA A 333 19.93 15.34 4.17
CA ALA A 333 20.45 13.97 4.27
C ALA A 333 20.44 13.26 2.91
N LEU A 334 19.38 13.44 2.12
CA LEU A 334 19.31 12.92 0.76
C LEU A 334 20.31 13.63 -0.16
N ASN A 335 20.46 14.95 -0.05
CA ASN A 335 21.46 15.72 -0.80
C ASN A 335 22.89 15.30 -0.41
N LYS A 336 23.15 15.04 0.87
CA LYS A 336 24.46 14.58 1.37
C LYS A 336 24.77 13.17 0.90
N LEU A 337 23.78 12.27 0.89
CA LEU A 337 23.92 10.95 0.29
C LEU A 337 24.18 11.07 -1.22
N GLN A 338 23.39 11.88 -1.92
CA GLN A 338 23.54 12.08 -3.36
C GLN A 338 24.88 12.74 -3.71
N GLN A 339 25.36 13.64 -2.86
CA GLN A 339 26.69 14.24 -2.95
C GLN A 339 27.78 13.21 -2.67
N GLN A 340 27.68 12.40 -1.61
CA GLN A 340 28.65 11.35 -1.33
C GLN A 340 28.73 10.31 -2.45
N VAL A 341 27.59 9.91 -3.01
CA VAL A 341 27.55 9.00 -4.16
C VAL A 341 28.14 9.67 -5.39
N GLY A 342 27.77 10.92 -5.69
CA GLY A 342 28.29 11.70 -6.81
C GLY A 342 29.80 11.93 -6.73
N ASP A 343 30.28 12.43 -5.59
CA ASP A 343 31.69 12.74 -5.30
C ASP A 343 32.58 11.50 -5.28
N SER A 344 32.02 10.32 -4.99
CA SER A 344 32.74 9.04 -5.08
C SER A 344 32.98 8.61 -6.53
N MET A 345 32.14 9.09 -7.45
CA MET A 345 32.23 8.78 -8.87
C MET A 345 32.95 9.88 -9.68
N THR A 346 33.15 11.08 -9.13
CA THR A 346 33.87 12.16 -9.83
C THR A 346 35.27 11.70 -10.27
N GLY A 347 35.59 11.88 -11.55
CA GLY A 347 36.80 11.38 -12.19
C GLY A 347 36.65 10.00 -12.85
N MET A 348 35.53 9.29 -12.62
CA MET A 348 35.23 8.03 -13.31
C MET A 348 35.08 8.26 -14.81
N VAL A 349 35.72 7.40 -15.60
CA VAL A 349 35.54 7.33 -17.06
C VAL A 349 34.66 6.13 -17.41
N ALA A 350 33.57 6.37 -18.15
CA ALA A 350 32.63 5.33 -18.54
C ALA A 350 32.26 5.43 -20.03
N SER A 351 31.90 4.29 -20.62
CA SER A 351 31.41 4.20 -21.99
C SER A 351 29.89 4.25 -22.03
N PHE A 352 29.35 5.00 -23.00
CA PHE A 352 27.92 5.21 -23.18
C PHE A 352 27.49 4.86 -24.61
N ALA A 353 26.39 4.11 -24.73
CA ALA A 353 25.77 3.75 -26.02
C ALA A 353 24.89 4.88 -26.60
N MET A 354 25.30 6.13 -26.39
CA MET A 354 24.62 7.35 -26.84
C MET A 354 25.63 8.34 -27.43
N LYS A 355 25.17 9.23 -28.31
CA LYS A 355 26.03 10.20 -29.03
C LYS A 355 26.27 11.50 -28.26
N THR A 356 25.47 11.78 -27.24
CA THR A 356 25.57 12.96 -26.37
C THR A 356 26.01 12.54 -24.98
N ALA A 357 26.74 13.41 -24.28
CA ALA A 357 27.07 13.13 -22.87
C ALA A 357 25.80 13.31 -22.02
N PRO A 358 25.48 12.39 -21.11
CA PRO A 358 24.37 12.56 -20.18
C PRO A 358 24.66 13.68 -19.16
N THR A 359 23.62 14.21 -18.54
CA THR A 359 23.75 15.26 -17.51
C THR A 359 24.70 14.83 -16.40
N GLY A 360 25.63 15.71 -16.03
CA GLY A 360 26.65 15.44 -15.02
C GLY A 360 27.88 14.69 -15.54
N TRP A 361 28.02 14.52 -16.85
CA TRP A 361 29.19 13.94 -17.51
C TRP A 361 29.73 14.85 -18.62
N LEU A 362 31.05 14.85 -18.83
CA LEU A 362 31.72 15.54 -19.93
C LEU A 362 32.28 14.53 -20.92
N ARG A 363 32.25 14.83 -22.22
CA ARG A 363 32.90 13.98 -23.23
C ARG A 363 34.41 13.98 -22.99
N CYS A 364 35.05 12.82 -23.07
CA CYS A 364 36.51 12.71 -23.05
C CYS A 364 37.09 13.15 -24.40
N ASN A 365 37.15 14.45 -24.65
CA ASN A 365 37.55 15.06 -25.92
C ASN A 365 38.77 16.01 -25.81
N GLY A 366 39.51 15.98 -24.70
CA GLY A 366 40.68 16.84 -24.51
C GLY A 366 40.38 18.32 -24.22
N ALA A 367 39.12 18.69 -23.95
CA ALA A 367 38.76 20.08 -23.73
C ALA A 367 39.44 20.66 -22.47
N LEU A 368 39.83 21.93 -22.55
CA LEU A 368 40.21 22.71 -21.38
C LEU A 368 38.94 23.25 -20.71
N ILE A 369 38.73 22.90 -19.44
CA ILE A 369 37.52 23.25 -18.69
C ILE A 369 37.86 24.05 -17.44
N SER A 370 36.90 24.83 -16.94
CA SER A 370 37.11 25.71 -15.79
C SER A 370 37.38 24.95 -14.48
N ARG A 371 38.45 25.31 -13.79
CA ARG A 371 38.79 24.81 -12.44
C ARG A 371 37.74 25.23 -11.40
N THR A 372 37.09 26.38 -11.58
CA THR A 372 36.07 26.85 -10.64
C THR A 372 34.73 26.15 -10.87
N THR A 373 34.34 25.95 -12.13
CA THR A 373 33.08 25.27 -12.47
C THR A 373 33.16 23.77 -12.18
N PHE A 374 34.33 23.16 -12.37
CA PHE A 374 34.55 21.72 -12.20
C PHE A 374 35.59 21.44 -11.11
N ALA A 375 35.45 22.11 -9.95
CA ALA A 375 36.42 22.06 -8.86
C ALA A 375 36.63 20.65 -8.29
N SER A 376 35.55 19.88 -8.10
CA SER A 376 35.64 18.49 -7.61
C SER A 376 36.42 17.61 -8.58
N LEU A 377 36.20 17.75 -9.89
CA LEU A 377 36.94 17.01 -10.90
C LEU A 377 38.42 17.42 -10.95
N PHE A 378 38.71 18.72 -10.87
CA PHE A 378 40.09 19.22 -10.81
C PHE A 378 40.83 18.68 -9.58
N ALA A 379 40.17 18.62 -8.42
CA ALA A 379 40.74 18.06 -7.20
C ALA A 379 41.09 16.56 -7.34
N ARG A 380 40.40 15.81 -8.21
CA ARG A 380 40.62 14.38 -8.43
C ARG A 380 41.72 14.10 -9.46
N ILE A 381 41.68 14.76 -10.62
CA ILE A 381 42.57 14.43 -11.75
C ILE A 381 43.69 15.45 -11.97
N GLY A 382 43.64 16.59 -11.29
CA GLY A 382 44.62 17.66 -11.38
C GLY A 382 44.87 18.10 -12.81
N THR A 383 46.14 18.04 -13.23
CA THR A 383 46.61 18.47 -14.55
C THR A 383 47.14 17.30 -15.40
N THR A 384 46.85 16.05 -15.01
CA THR A 384 47.34 14.84 -15.70
C THR A 384 47.06 14.86 -17.20
N PHE A 385 45.92 15.42 -17.62
CA PHE A 385 45.51 15.50 -19.03
C PHE A 385 45.67 16.91 -19.63
N GLY A 386 46.45 17.77 -18.98
CA GLY A 386 46.76 19.12 -19.46
C GLY A 386 46.70 20.15 -18.33
N ALA A 387 47.71 21.03 -18.28
CA ALA A 387 47.77 22.10 -17.29
C ALA A 387 46.77 23.25 -17.52
N GLY A 388 46.15 23.29 -18.71
CA GLY A 388 45.36 24.42 -19.16
C GLY A 388 46.21 25.68 -19.29
N ASP A 389 45.65 26.81 -18.89
CA ASP A 389 46.34 28.11 -18.75
C ASP A 389 47.17 28.23 -17.46
N GLY A 390 47.26 27.16 -16.66
CA GLY A 390 47.97 27.15 -15.39
C GLY A 390 47.21 27.76 -14.20
N VAL A 391 46.10 28.46 -14.44
CA VAL A 391 45.40 29.25 -13.41
C VAL A 391 43.90 28.95 -13.34
N THR A 392 43.18 29.08 -14.45
CA THR A 392 41.70 29.01 -14.47
C THR A 392 41.15 27.73 -15.11
N THR A 393 41.96 27.01 -15.88
CA THR A 393 41.54 25.83 -16.64
C THR A 393 42.43 24.61 -16.42
N PHE A 394 41.92 23.43 -16.72
CA PHE A 394 42.66 22.16 -16.75
C PHE A 394 42.12 21.26 -17.87
N GLY A 395 42.94 20.33 -18.35
CA GLY A 395 42.56 19.39 -19.40
C GLY A 395 41.88 18.13 -18.86
N ILE A 396 40.90 17.64 -19.61
CA ILE A 396 40.30 16.30 -19.42
C ILE A 396 40.87 15.31 -20.44
N PRO A 397 40.70 13.98 -20.24
CA PRO A 397 41.19 12.99 -21.21
C PRO A 397 40.63 13.23 -22.62
N ASP A 398 41.43 12.91 -23.65
CA ASP A 398 40.96 12.73 -25.02
C ASP A 398 41.04 11.25 -25.38
N SER A 399 39.90 10.57 -25.42
CA SER A 399 39.83 9.14 -25.74
C SER A 399 39.21 8.86 -27.10
N ARG A 400 39.02 9.90 -27.93
CA ARG A 400 38.46 9.74 -29.27
C ARG A 400 39.38 8.89 -30.13
N GLY A 401 38.87 7.75 -30.61
CA GLY A 401 39.63 6.80 -31.42
C GLY A 401 40.62 5.94 -30.63
N LEU A 402 40.62 6.03 -29.30
CA LEU A 402 41.55 5.27 -28.45
C LEU A 402 40.89 4.05 -27.82
N PHE A 403 41.68 3.01 -27.61
CA PHE A 403 41.36 1.91 -26.70
C PHE A 403 41.85 2.25 -25.31
N LEU A 404 40.94 2.26 -24.34
CA LEU A 404 41.33 2.33 -22.93
C LEU A 404 41.82 0.95 -22.49
N ARG A 405 43.01 0.93 -21.90
CA ARG A 405 43.59 -0.23 -21.25
C ARG A 405 43.98 0.15 -19.84
N ASP A 406 43.86 -0.81 -18.94
CA ASP A 406 44.12 -0.59 -17.54
C ASP A 406 45.57 -0.18 -17.30
N TRP A 407 45.80 0.59 -16.24
CA TRP A 407 47.14 0.99 -15.86
C TRP A 407 47.85 -0.20 -15.20
N ASP A 408 49.10 -0.45 -15.58
CA ASP A 408 49.85 -1.61 -15.07
C ASP A 408 50.12 -1.50 -13.57
N ASP A 409 50.24 -0.28 -13.04
CA ASP A 409 50.48 0.04 -11.62
C ASP A 409 51.53 -0.88 -10.95
N GLY A 410 52.61 -1.16 -11.68
CA GLY A 410 53.73 -1.97 -11.18
C GLY A 410 53.53 -3.48 -11.23
N ARG A 411 52.46 -3.99 -11.85
CA ARG A 411 52.22 -5.43 -12.05
C ARG A 411 53.27 -6.10 -12.95
N GLY A 412 53.92 -5.34 -13.83
CA GLY A 412 55.07 -5.77 -14.61
C GLY A 412 54.78 -6.26 -16.03
N PHE A 413 53.56 -6.09 -16.54
CA PHE A 413 53.21 -6.42 -17.92
C PHE A 413 53.46 -5.27 -18.89
N ASP A 414 53.49 -4.03 -18.39
CA ASP A 414 53.79 -2.85 -19.18
C ASP A 414 54.74 -1.90 -18.43
N LEU A 415 55.92 -2.44 -18.15
CA LEU A 415 57.03 -1.76 -17.50
C LEU A 415 57.41 -0.52 -18.32
N SER A 416 57.33 0.66 -17.70
CA SER A 416 57.61 2.01 -18.25
C SER A 416 56.42 2.83 -18.72
N ARG A 417 55.18 2.32 -18.69
CA ARG A 417 54.02 3.18 -19.01
C ARG A 417 53.55 3.98 -17.80
N VAL A 418 53.56 5.30 -17.97
CA VAL A 418 53.05 6.24 -16.96
C VAL A 418 51.53 6.38 -17.05
N PHE A 419 50.87 6.61 -15.93
CA PHE A 419 49.42 6.82 -15.87
C PHE A 419 48.98 7.97 -16.80
N GLY A 420 47.88 7.77 -17.53
CA GLY A 420 47.33 8.76 -18.44
C GLY A 420 48.10 8.96 -19.77
N SER A 421 49.19 8.23 -20.01
CA SER A 421 49.95 8.35 -21.26
C SER A 421 49.27 7.70 -22.48
N PHE A 422 49.42 8.37 -23.62
CA PHE A 422 49.11 7.82 -24.93
C PHE A 422 50.17 6.79 -25.34
N GLN A 423 49.74 5.70 -25.97
CA GLN A 423 50.60 4.72 -26.61
C GLN A 423 50.04 4.50 -28.02
N ASP A 424 50.91 4.61 -29.02
CA ASP A 424 50.55 4.31 -30.39
C ASP A 424 50.39 2.79 -30.59
N MET A 425 49.78 2.38 -31.70
CA MET A 425 49.70 0.97 -32.06
C MET A 425 51.10 0.34 -32.12
N LEU A 426 51.21 -0.88 -31.60
CA LEU A 426 52.43 -1.67 -31.67
C LEU A 426 52.06 -3.07 -32.14
N LEU A 427 52.77 -3.55 -33.16
CA LEU A 427 52.66 -4.94 -33.60
C LEU A 427 53.73 -5.77 -32.89
N GLN A 428 53.35 -6.94 -32.39
CA GLN A 428 54.31 -7.87 -31.83
C GLN A 428 55.35 -8.25 -32.89
N SER A 429 56.63 -8.18 -32.53
CA SER A 429 57.73 -8.63 -33.40
C SER A 429 57.47 -10.07 -33.83
N HIS A 430 57.50 -10.31 -35.14
CA HIS A 430 57.30 -11.62 -35.74
C HIS A 430 58.02 -11.70 -37.09
N ALA A 431 58.22 -12.93 -37.57
CA ALA A 431 58.82 -13.20 -38.87
C ALA A 431 57.98 -14.24 -39.62
N HIS A 432 58.12 -14.28 -40.94
CA HIS A 432 57.48 -15.27 -41.80
C HIS A 432 58.54 -16.15 -42.44
N THR A 433 58.23 -17.43 -42.60
CA THR A 433 59.01 -18.28 -43.50
C THR A 433 58.70 -17.86 -44.94
N ALA A 434 59.74 -17.67 -45.74
CA ALA A 434 59.62 -17.41 -47.16
C ALA A 434 60.34 -18.51 -47.94
N THR A 435 59.74 -18.94 -49.04
CA THR A 435 60.34 -19.90 -49.96
C THR A 435 60.36 -19.30 -51.35
N ALA A 436 61.43 -19.58 -52.09
CA ALA A 436 61.46 -19.36 -53.53
C ALA A 436 61.30 -20.74 -54.20
N ALA A 437 60.45 -20.83 -55.22
CA ALA A 437 60.36 -22.04 -56.02
C ALA A 437 61.69 -22.28 -56.73
N THR A 438 62.08 -23.55 -56.86
CA THR A 438 63.23 -23.92 -57.69
C THR A 438 62.93 -23.54 -59.12
N VAL A 439 63.64 -22.55 -59.64
CA VAL A 439 63.70 -22.29 -61.07
C VAL A 439 64.81 -23.17 -61.62
N GLY A 440 64.52 -23.96 -62.66
CA GLY A 440 65.55 -24.77 -63.31
C GLY A 440 66.68 -23.89 -63.83
N ASP A 441 67.89 -24.44 -63.87
CA ASP A 441 69.05 -23.76 -64.45
C ASP A 441 68.69 -23.30 -65.87
N HIS A 442 68.89 -22.02 -66.14
CA HIS A 442 68.74 -21.47 -67.48
C HIS A 442 70.06 -20.84 -67.91
N VAL A 443 70.39 -21.00 -69.19
CA VAL A 443 71.69 -20.61 -69.76
C VAL A 443 71.46 -19.54 -70.82
N HIS A 444 72.30 -18.51 -70.81
CA HIS A 444 72.09 -17.33 -71.64
C HIS A 444 72.70 -17.41 -73.05
N ALA A 445 73.54 -18.40 -73.35
CA ALA A 445 74.09 -18.57 -74.70
C ALA A 445 74.43 -20.04 -74.99
N ALA A 446 74.08 -20.47 -76.20
CA ALA A 446 74.61 -21.68 -76.83
C ALA A 446 75.53 -21.25 -77.98
N SER A 447 76.64 -21.95 -78.17
CA SER A 447 77.57 -21.71 -79.29
C SER A 447 77.71 -22.97 -80.14
N THR A 448 77.69 -22.81 -81.45
CA THR A 448 78.12 -23.83 -82.41
C THR A 448 79.56 -23.56 -82.81
N ASP A 449 80.38 -24.59 -82.93
CA ASP A 449 81.72 -24.45 -83.49
C ASP A 449 81.69 -24.29 -85.02
N ALA A 450 82.74 -23.68 -85.57
CA ALA A 450 82.92 -23.58 -87.01
C ALA A 450 83.56 -24.87 -87.53
N GLN A 451 82.83 -25.67 -88.33
CA GLN A 451 83.38 -26.87 -88.96
C GLN A 451 83.24 -26.84 -90.49
N GLY A 452 84.41 -26.95 -91.15
CA GLY A 452 84.64 -27.57 -92.48
C GLY A 452 83.97 -26.97 -93.72
N SER A 453 84.77 -26.49 -94.68
CA SER A 453 84.32 -26.29 -96.07
C SER A 453 84.14 -27.65 -96.76
N HIS A 454 83.00 -27.86 -97.43
CA HIS A 454 82.80 -29.02 -98.30
C HIS A 454 82.49 -28.59 -99.73
N ALA A 455 82.85 -29.43 -100.69
CA ALA A 455 82.70 -29.18 -102.12
C ALA A 455 82.06 -30.38 -102.82
N HIS A 456 81.39 -30.12 -103.94
CA HIS A 456 80.77 -31.15 -104.78
C HIS A 456 81.45 -31.23 -106.13
N ALA A 457 81.50 -32.44 -106.68
CA ALA A 457 81.84 -32.67 -108.09
C ALA A 457 80.55 -32.82 -108.91
N ALA A 458 80.55 -32.22 -110.11
CA ALA A 458 79.46 -32.32 -111.08
C ALA A 458 79.98 -32.89 -112.41
N TRP A 459 79.11 -33.60 -113.14
CA TRP A 459 79.41 -34.22 -114.43
C TRP A 459 78.19 -34.20 -115.39
N THR A 460 78.46 -34.42 -116.67
CA THR A 460 77.46 -34.51 -117.76
C THR A 460 77.65 -35.79 -118.56
N ASP A 461 76.57 -36.32 -119.15
CA ASP A 461 76.63 -37.42 -120.11
C ASP A 461 76.63 -36.93 -121.58
N ALA A 462 76.86 -37.85 -122.53
CA ALA A 462 76.85 -37.55 -123.96
C ALA A 462 75.50 -37.91 -124.59
N GLN A 463 74.76 -36.90 -125.09
CA GLN A 463 73.45 -37.05 -125.76
C GLN A 463 73.34 -36.18 -127.02
N GLY A 464 72.35 -36.44 -127.91
CA GLY A 464 71.96 -35.54 -129.03
C GLY A 464 71.84 -36.10 -130.46
N SER A 465 71.99 -37.41 -130.70
CA SER A 465 71.91 -37.99 -132.07
C SER A 465 70.46 -38.21 -132.56
N HIS A 466 70.10 -37.79 -133.79
CA HIS A 466 68.75 -37.97 -134.39
C HIS A 466 68.72 -37.92 -135.95
N ALA A 467 67.58 -38.27 -136.59
CA ALA A 467 67.34 -38.29 -138.06
C ALA A 467 65.88 -37.87 -138.42
N HIS A 468 65.54 -37.68 -139.71
CA HIS A 468 64.21 -37.19 -140.18
C HIS A 468 63.64 -37.95 -141.40
N ASN A 469 62.31 -37.95 -141.56
CA ASN A 469 61.57 -38.63 -142.64
C ASN A 469 60.56 -37.71 -143.41
N ILE A 470 60.16 -38.08 -144.65
CA ILE A 470 59.18 -37.33 -145.50
C ILE A 470 58.14 -38.28 -146.18
N PRO A 471 56.80 -38.07 -146.05
CA PRO A 471 55.74 -38.96 -146.62
C PRO A 471 55.21 -38.62 -148.05
N ARG A 472 54.71 -39.62 -148.84
CA ARG A 472 54.22 -39.52 -150.26
C ARG A 472 52.96 -40.37 -150.56
N ALA A 473 52.05 -39.93 -151.46
CA ALA A 473 50.84 -40.69 -151.89
C ALA A 473 50.50 -40.59 -153.41
N LEU A 474 49.72 -41.55 -153.96
CA LEU A 474 49.34 -41.67 -155.38
C LEU A 474 47.80 -41.50 -155.60
N ASN A 475 47.40 -40.80 -156.68
CA ASN A 475 46.06 -40.43 -157.21
C ASN A 475 44.98 -41.57 -157.11
N SER A 476 43.65 -41.43 -156.96
CA SER A 476 42.67 -40.41 -157.39
C SER A 476 41.29 -40.64 -156.71
N ASN A 477 40.87 -39.72 -155.84
CA ASN A 477 39.49 -39.28 -155.54
C ASN A 477 39.54 -38.53 -154.20
N VAL A 478 39.66 -37.20 -154.32
CA VAL A 478 39.87 -36.26 -153.22
C VAL A 478 38.61 -36.11 -152.37
N GLY A 479 38.46 -37.04 -151.43
CA GLY A 479 37.52 -36.99 -150.31
C GLY A 479 38.25 -37.30 -149.01
N ASN A 480 38.73 -36.22 -148.35
CA ASN A 480 39.13 -36.13 -146.94
C ASN A 480 40.26 -37.06 -146.42
N GLY A 481 41.50 -36.52 -146.31
CA GLY A 481 42.54 -37.07 -145.42
C GLY A 481 44.01 -36.67 -145.71
N GLY A 482 44.55 -35.69 -144.97
CA GLY A 482 45.99 -35.48 -144.67
C GLY A 482 46.94 -34.91 -145.76
N PRO A 483 47.97 -34.11 -145.42
CA PRO A 483 48.88 -33.47 -146.39
C PRO A 483 49.98 -34.44 -146.84
N ASN A 484 49.65 -35.37 -147.73
CA ASN A 484 50.67 -36.15 -148.45
C ASN A 484 51.03 -35.44 -149.77
N ILE A 485 52.31 -35.45 -150.17
CA ILE A 485 52.70 -35.01 -151.52
C ILE A 485 52.11 -35.98 -152.54
N THR A 486 51.23 -35.48 -153.42
CA THR A 486 50.72 -36.18 -154.60
C THR A 486 51.30 -35.59 -155.88
N THR A 487 51.26 -36.34 -156.97
CA THR A 487 51.83 -35.95 -158.27
C THR A 487 51.19 -34.69 -158.87
N ALA A 488 49.97 -34.33 -158.47
CA ALA A 488 49.32 -33.09 -158.90
C ALA A 488 49.84 -31.83 -158.15
N ASN A 489 50.34 -31.98 -156.92
CA ASN A 489 50.78 -30.85 -156.09
C ASN A 489 52.24 -30.41 -156.35
N GLY A 490 53.04 -31.20 -157.06
CA GLY A 490 54.43 -30.85 -157.37
C GLY A 490 54.60 -29.68 -158.36
N ALA A 491 53.59 -29.37 -159.18
CA ALA A 491 53.68 -28.34 -160.22
C ALA A 491 53.29 -26.93 -159.75
N ASN A 492 52.64 -26.79 -158.58
CA ASN A 492 52.07 -25.53 -158.10
C ASN A 492 52.77 -24.93 -156.86
N GLY A 493 53.99 -25.36 -156.52
CA GLY A 493 54.83 -24.67 -155.54
C GLY A 493 54.44 -24.84 -154.07
N TRP A 494 53.89 -26.00 -153.68
CA TRP A 494 53.58 -26.30 -152.27
C TRP A 494 54.73 -27.05 -151.59
N ALA A 495 55.21 -26.54 -150.45
CA ALA A 495 56.26 -27.17 -149.62
C ALA A 495 55.69 -28.26 -148.70
N ALA A 496 56.43 -29.34 -148.47
CA ALA A 496 56.17 -30.32 -147.42
C ALA A 496 57.25 -30.21 -146.33
N THR A 497 56.83 -30.13 -145.08
CA THR A 497 57.70 -30.09 -143.92
C THR A 497 58.21 -31.49 -143.59
N THR A 498 59.50 -31.64 -143.28
CA THR A 498 60.00 -32.83 -142.58
C THR A 498 59.33 -32.92 -141.21
N ASP A 499 59.33 -34.10 -140.60
CA ASP A 499 58.99 -34.19 -139.19
C ASP A 499 59.96 -33.37 -138.34
N VAL A 500 59.50 -32.87 -137.19
CA VAL A 500 60.37 -32.20 -136.22
C VAL A 500 61.02 -33.30 -135.37
N GLN A 501 62.29 -33.61 -135.63
CA GLN A 501 63.15 -34.43 -134.77
C GLN A 501 64.36 -33.61 -134.29
N GLY A 502 64.99 -34.02 -133.18
CA GLY A 502 66.26 -33.44 -132.71
C GLY A 502 66.23 -32.60 -131.45
N SER A 503 65.06 -32.42 -130.84
CA SER A 503 65.00 -31.90 -129.47
C SER A 503 65.64 -32.92 -128.52
N HIS A 504 66.68 -32.51 -127.80
CA HIS A 504 67.28 -33.27 -126.72
C HIS A 504 67.56 -32.37 -125.51
N ALA A 505 67.68 -33.00 -124.35
CA ALA A 505 68.11 -32.36 -123.11
C ALA A 505 69.47 -32.94 -122.70
N HIS A 506 70.24 -32.18 -121.92
CA HIS A 506 71.43 -32.71 -121.25
C HIS A 506 71.11 -32.96 -119.78
N ASN A 507 71.63 -34.06 -119.26
CA ASN A 507 71.54 -34.33 -117.85
C ASN A 507 72.82 -33.81 -117.18
N ILE A 508 72.65 -33.02 -116.11
CA ILE A 508 73.74 -32.65 -115.21
C ILE A 508 73.54 -33.40 -113.90
N GLY A 509 74.49 -34.26 -113.57
CA GLY A 509 74.54 -34.95 -112.29
C GLY A 509 75.47 -34.22 -111.32
N VAL A 510 75.01 -33.95 -110.11
CA VAL A 510 75.84 -33.47 -109.00
C VAL A 510 75.82 -34.54 -107.91
N GLY A 511 76.98 -34.94 -107.39
CA GLY A 511 77.02 -35.95 -106.31
C GLY A 511 76.38 -35.45 -105.01
N GLU A 512 75.73 -36.35 -104.26
CA GLU A 512 75.10 -36.00 -102.96
C GLU A 512 76.12 -35.42 -101.97
N ALA A 513 75.70 -34.43 -101.17
CA ALA A 513 76.52 -33.95 -100.05
C ALA A 513 76.60 -35.07 -99.02
N GLY A 514 77.81 -35.41 -98.58
CA GLY A 514 77.95 -36.20 -97.35
C GLY A 514 77.34 -35.46 -96.15
N TYR A 515 76.79 -36.20 -95.19
CA TYR A 515 76.27 -35.63 -93.94
C TYR A 515 77.35 -34.82 -93.22
N HIS A 516 76.99 -33.63 -92.74
CA HIS A 516 77.80 -32.88 -91.77
C HIS A 516 76.96 -32.59 -90.51
N ALA A 517 77.64 -32.42 -89.38
CA ALA A 517 77.05 -32.14 -88.08
C ALA A 517 77.80 -30.99 -87.41
N HIS A 518 77.13 -30.25 -86.52
CA HIS A 518 77.74 -29.24 -85.67
C HIS A 518 77.71 -29.70 -84.22
N ASN A 519 78.76 -29.39 -83.47
CA ASN A 519 78.77 -29.59 -82.03
C ASN A 519 78.14 -28.35 -81.38
N VAL A 520 77.20 -28.54 -80.45
CA VAL A 520 76.59 -27.45 -79.67
C VAL A 520 77.17 -27.50 -78.25
N GLY A 521 77.92 -26.46 -77.89
CA GLY A 521 78.41 -26.25 -76.53
C GLY A 521 77.45 -25.38 -75.72
N ILE A 522 77.14 -25.81 -74.49
CA ILE A 522 76.37 -25.02 -73.51
C ILE A 522 77.25 -24.86 -72.26
N GLY A 523 77.60 -23.62 -71.91
CA GLY A 523 78.38 -23.30 -70.72
C GLY A 523 77.54 -23.32 -69.43
N GLY A 524 78.16 -23.58 -68.27
CA GLY A 524 77.45 -23.59 -66.98
C GLY A 524 77.04 -22.20 -66.51
N ALA A 525 75.83 -22.06 -65.96
CA ALA A 525 75.39 -20.83 -65.32
C ALA A 525 76.06 -20.68 -63.94
N GLY A 526 76.71 -19.54 -63.69
CA GLY A 526 77.29 -19.22 -62.38
C GLY A 526 76.23 -18.85 -61.34
N ASN A 527 76.58 -18.92 -60.05
CA ASN A 527 75.68 -18.55 -58.96
C ASN A 527 75.32 -17.05 -59.03
N HIS A 528 74.04 -16.71 -58.89
CA HIS A 528 73.54 -15.33 -58.86
C HIS A 528 72.46 -15.17 -57.78
N THR A 529 72.13 -13.93 -57.45
CA THR A 529 71.15 -13.59 -56.41
C THR A 529 70.03 -12.72 -56.96
N HIS A 530 68.86 -12.80 -56.33
CA HIS A 530 67.72 -11.93 -56.62
C HIS A 530 67.40 -11.06 -55.40
N ALA A 531 67.00 -9.81 -55.66
CA ALA A 531 66.41 -8.97 -54.64
C ALA A 531 64.97 -9.44 -54.37
N ILE A 532 64.68 -9.79 -53.12
CA ILE A 532 63.31 -10.08 -52.68
C ILE A 532 62.74 -8.82 -52.02
N THR A 533 61.61 -8.35 -52.54
CA THR A 533 60.85 -7.24 -51.94
C THR A 533 59.57 -7.79 -51.34
N VAL A 534 59.38 -7.58 -50.04
CA VAL A 534 58.12 -7.89 -49.37
C VAL A 534 57.31 -6.60 -49.27
N ALA A 535 56.18 -6.54 -49.99
CA ALA A 535 55.30 -5.39 -49.94
C ALA A 535 54.59 -5.30 -48.58
N ALA A 536 54.35 -4.07 -48.10
CA ALA A 536 53.54 -3.85 -46.90
C ALA A 536 52.12 -4.40 -47.10
N ASN A 537 51.59 -5.10 -46.10
CA ASN A 537 50.23 -5.63 -46.11
C ASN A 537 49.55 -5.29 -44.78
N GLY A 538 48.39 -4.63 -44.84
CA GLY A 538 47.64 -4.19 -43.68
C GLY A 538 46.95 -2.83 -43.86
N GLY A 539 46.22 -2.40 -42.84
CA GLY A 539 45.64 -1.06 -42.76
C GLY A 539 46.57 -0.07 -42.05
N ALA A 540 46.15 1.20 -41.97
CA ALA A 540 46.91 2.26 -41.29
C ALA A 540 46.97 2.12 -39.75
N GLU A 541 46.19 1.21 -39.16
CA GLU A 541 46.14 1.00 -37.71
C GLU A 541 45.94 -0.48 -37.38
N THR A 542 46.63 -0.99 -36.35
CA THR A 542 46.36 -2.31 -35.79
C THR A 542 45.17 -2.23 -34.84
N ARG A 543 44.07 -2.91 -35.18
CA ARG A 543 42.82 -2.87 -34.39
C ARG A 543 42.34 -4.25 -34.00
N PRO A 544 42.09 -4.53 -32.70
CA PRO A 544 41.25 -5.65 -32.33
C PRO A 544 39.79 -5.40 -32.77
N LYS A 545 38.97 -6.44 -32.85
CA LYS A 545 37.52 -6.28 -33.01
C LYS A 545 36.98 -5.38 -31.90
N ASN A 546 36.24 -4.34 -32.26
CA ASN A 546 35.81 -3.30 -31.33
C ASN A 546 34.43 -2.73 -31.65
N LEU A 547 33.87 -2.03 -30.66
CA LEU A 547 32.61 -1.29 -30.76
C LEU A 547 32.86 0.16 -30.35
N ALA A 548 32.42 1.11 -31.17
CA ALA A 548 32.56 2.54 -30.90
C ALA A 548 31.46 3.03 -29.94
N LEU A 549 31.85 3.40 -28.72
CA LEU A 549 31.00 4.02 -27.71
C LEU A 549 31.52 5.40 -27.32
N LEU A 550 30.66 6.26 -26.79
CA LEU A 550 31.07 7.58 -26.30
C LEU A 550 31.67 7.44 -24.89
N PHE A 551 32.95 7.76 -24.75
CA PHE A 551 33.57 7.87 -23.44
C PHE A 551 33.31 9.25 -22.82
N CYS A 552 32.86 9.25 -21.57
CA CYS A 552 32.66 10.45 -20.78
C CYS A 552 33.32 10.33 -19.41
N ILE A 553 33.67 11.47 -18.82
CA ILE A 553 34.18 11.60 -17.45
C ILE A 553 33.13 12.27 -16.56
N LYS A 554 32.92 11.71 -15.36
CA LYS A 554 32.02 12.27 -14.35
C LYS A 554 32.67 13.49 -13.70
N TYR A 555 31.94 14.61 -13.63
CA TYR A 555 32.41 15.84 -12.98
C TYR A 555 31.65 16.18 -11.71
#